data_AF-A0A8S3FBJ9-F1
#
_entry.id   AF-A0A8S3FBJ9-F1
#
_cell.length_a   1.000
_cell.length_b   1.000
_cell.length_c   1.000
_cell.angle_alpha   90.00
_cell.angle_beta   90.00
_cell.angle_gamma   90.00
#
_symmetry.space_group_name_H-M   'P 1'
#
loop_
_entity.id
_entity.type
_entity.pdbx_description
1 polymer ?
#
loop_
_entity_poly.entity_id
_entity_poly.type
_entity_poly.pdbx_seq_one_letter_code
_entity_poly.pdbx_strand_id
1 'polypeptide(L)'
;HSRTIIGYEQFRDGNIRLLIFDPSTPKYNVEKFCKNPYSEAHIFRRNLHSFQKPVYQILAVRGVLQSDEIEASKRVRSIKVPLPSAR
;
A
#
# COMPACT_ATOMS: atom_id res chain seq x y z
N HIS A 1 -10.11 -8.21 2.48
CA HIS A 1 -10.20 -7.04 1.59
C HIS A 1 -8.80 -6.57 1.24
N SER A 2 -8.46 -6.49 -0.04
CA SER A 2 -7.19 -5.93 -0.51
C SER A 2 -7.40 -4.50 -1.02
N ARG A 3 -6.34 -3.70 -0.96
CA ARG A 3 -6.31 -2.31 -1.42
C ARG A 3 -4.93 -2.05 -2.03
N THR A 4 -4.83 -1.02 -2.87
CA THR A 4 -3.59 -0.68 -3.56
C THR A 4 -2.99 0.59 -2.97
N ILE A 5 -1.77 0.49 -2.44
CA ILE A 5 -0.99 1.66 -2.02
C ILE A 5 -0.39 2.29 -3.28
N ILE A 6 -0.64 3.59 -3.48
CA ILE A 6 -0.11 4.34 -4.64
C ILE A 6 0.95 5.37 -4.26
N GLY A 7 1.14 5.62 -2.97
CA GLY A 7 2.11 6.58 -2.46
C GLY A 7 1.93 6.82 -0.97
N TYR A 8 2.73 7.73 -0.44
CA TYR A 8 2.62 8.21 0.93
C TYR A 8 2.96 9.70 1.01
N GLU A 9 2.41 10.36 2.03
CA GLU A 9 2.72 11.73 2.40
C GLU A 9 3.42 11.71 3.75
N GLN A 10 4.50 12.48 3.88
CA GLN A 10 5.18 12.74 5.14
C GLN A 10 4.95 14.20 5.55
N PHE A 11 4.34 14.38 6.71
CA PHE A 11 4.07 15.69 7.29
C PHE A 11 5.30 16.19 8.05
N ARG A 12 5.37 17.51 8.31
CA ARG A 12 6.51 18.15 9.00
C ARG A 12 6.73 17.64 10.43
N ASP A 13 5.67 17.15 11.06
CA ASP A 13 5.68 16.51 12.38
C ASP A 13 6.13 15.05 12.34
N GLY A 14 6.49 14.53 11.16
CA GLY A 14 6.90 13.14 10.94
C GLY A 14 5.73 12.18 10.74
N ASN A 15 4.48 12.63 10.84
CA ASN A 15 3.32 11.76 10.61
C ASN A 15 3.27 11.31 9.15
N ILE A 16 2.91 10.04 8.96
CA ILE A 16 2.78 9.43 7.63
C ILE A 16 1.31 9.16 7.33
N ARG A 17 0.89 9.50 6.11
CA ARG A 17 -0.38 9.06 5.53
C ARG A 17 -0.12 8.24 4.29
N LEU A 18 -0.82 7.12 4.16
CA LEU A 18 -0.81 6.34 2.92
C LEU A 18 -1.86 6.88 1.96
N LEU A 19 -1.53 6.89 0.67
CA LEU A 19 -2.48 7.11 -0.41
C LEU A 19 -2.91 5.73 -0.91
N ILE A 20 -4.20 5.43 -0.81
CA ILE A 20 -4.74 4.10 -1.06
C ILE A 20 -5.93 4.16 -2.01
N PHE A 21 -5.86 3.39 -3.09
CA PHE A 21 -7.02 3.02 -3.88
C PHE A 21 -7.70 1.80 -3.27
N ASP A 22 -8.98 1.94 -2.96
CA ASP A 22 -9.85 0.88 -2.48
C ASP A 22 -10.81 0.48 -3.60
N PRO A 23 -10.86 -0.79 -4.03
CA PRO A 23 -11.77 -1.23 -5.10
C PRO A 23 -13.26 -1.06 -4.76
N SER A 24 -13.59 -0.87 -3.47
CA SER A 24 -14.94 -0.54 -3.02
C SER A 24 -15.27 0.95 -3.11
N THR A 25 -14.33 1.81 -3.52
CA THR A 25 -14.55 3.25 -3.65
C THR A 25 -15.63 3.51 -4.71
N PRO A 26 -16.75 4.16 -4.35
CA PRO A 26 -17.80 4.46 -5.32
C PRO A 26 -17.29 5.35 -6.45
N LYS A 27 -17.76 5.11 -7.68
CA LYS A 27 -17.39 5.90 -8.87
C LYS A 27 -17.55 7.40 -8.65
N TYR A 28 -18.64 7.83 -8.00
CA TYR A 28 -18.92 9.24 -7.75
C TYR A 28 -17.84 9.92 -6.87
N ASN A 29 -17.20 9.18 -5.96
CA ASN A 29 -16.12 9.70 -5.12
C ASN A 29 -14.84 9.89 -5.94
N VAL A 30 -14.55 8.95 -6.83
CA VAL A 30 -13.44 9.07 -7.78
C VAL A 30 -13.66 10.28 -8.70
N GLU A 31 -14.87 10.43 -9.24
CA GLU A 31 -15.23 11.57 -10.10
C GLU A 31 -15.14 12.92 -9.36
N LYS A 32 -15.56 12.99 -8.09
CA LYS A 32 -15.38 14.16 -7.22
C LYS A 32 -13.90 14.50 -7.06
N PHE A 33 -13.07 13.50 -6.77
CA PHE A 33 -11.62 13.69 -6.67
C PHE A 33 -11.01 14.21 -7.97
N CYS A 34 -11.37 13.65 -9.12
CA CYS A 34 -10.87 14.13 -10.41
C CYS A 34 -11.24 15.60 -10.69
N LYS A 35 -12.39 16.06 -10.18
CA LYS A 35 -12.83 17.46 -10.33
C LYS A 35 -12.13 18.41 -9.34
N ASN A 36 -11.91 17.98 -8.09
CA ASN A 36 -11.24 18.78 -7.08
C ASN A 36 -10.31 17.93 -6.20
N PRO A 37 -9.09 17.63 -6.68
CA PRO A 37 -8.17 16.74 -5.96
C PRO A 37 -7.78 17.27 -4.58
N TYR A 38 -7.69 18.59 -4.42
CA TYR A 38 -7.23 19.22 -3.19
C TYR A 38 -8.25 19.09 -2.04
N SER A 39 -9.55 19.32 -2.30
CA SER A 39 -10.59 19.15 -1.27
C SER A 39 -10.89 17.68 -0.99
N GLU A 40 -10.83 16.85 -2.02
CA GLU A 40 -11.28 15.46 -1.98
C GLU A 40 -10.16 14.45 -1.68
N ALA A 41 -8.92 14.89 -1.45
CA ALA A 41 -7.79 13.99 -1.16
C ALA A 41 -8.04 13.06 0.04
N HIS A 42 -8.92 13.44 0.97
CA HIS A 42 -9.33 12.61 2.11
C HIS A 42 -9.96 11.26 1.69
N ILE A 43 -10.50 11.18 0.47
CA ILE A 43 -11.07 9.94 -0.09
C ILE A 43 -10.00 8.84 -0.15
N PHE A 44 -8.76 9.19 -0.53
CA PHE A 44 -7.66 8.25 -0.71
C PHE A 44 -6.60 8.28 0.39
N ARG A 45 -6.56 9.34 1.22
CA ARG A 45 -5.64 9.43 2.37
C ARG A 45 -6.09 8.51 3.51
N ARG A 46 -5.14 7.73 4.05
CA ARG A 46 -5.35 6.86 5.21
C ARG A 46 -4.25 7.07 6.24
N ASN A 47 -4.64 7.42 7.46
CA ASN A 47 -3.75 7.47 8.61
C ASN A 47 -3.32 6.06 9.02
N LEU A 48 -2.10 5.89 9.52
CA LEU A 48 -1.59 4.58 9.98
C LEU A 48 -2.44 3.98 11.12
N HIS A 49 -3.06 4.81 11.96
CA HIS A 49 -3.98 4.36 13.02
C HIS A 49 -5.25 3.67 12.51
N SER A 50 -5.60 3.83 11.22
CA SER A 50 -6.76 3.15 10.62
C SER A 50 -6.48 1.68 10.27
N PHE A 51 -5.24 1.22 10.41
CA PHE A 51 -4.83 -0.14 10.07
C PHE A 51 -4.80 -1.03 11.32
N GLN A 52 -5.96 -1.51 11.74
CA GLN A 52 -6.14 -2.23 13.01
C GLN A 52 -6.09 -3.76 12.89
N LYS A 53 -5.84 -4.31 11.69
CA LYS A 53 -5.74 -5.77 11.53
C LYS A 53 -4.40 -6.27 12.08
N PRO A 54 -4.37 -7.47 12.69
CA PRO A 54 -3.14 -8.01 13.30
C PRO A 54 -1.99 -8.18 12.32
N VAL A 55 -2.30 -8.49 11.06
CA VAL A 55 -1.31 -8.75 10.01
C VAL A 55 -1.73 -8.06 8.72
N TYR A 56 -0.76 -7.39 8.11
CA TYR A 56 -0.85 -6.86 6.74
C TYR A 56 0.28 -7.47 5.92
N GLN A 57 -0.03 -7.86 4.68
CA GLN A 57 0.95 -8.29 3.70
C GLN A 57 0.94 -7.30 2.53
N ILE A 58 2.13 -6.88 2.09
CA ILE A 58 2.31 -5.99 0.96
C ILE A 58 3.03 -6.78 -0.13
N LEU A 59 2.50 -6.70 -1.35
CA LEU A 59 3.17 -7.18 -2.55
C LEU A 59 3.70 -5.96 -3.30
N ALA A 60 5.02 -5.93 -3.54
CA ALA A 60 5.66 -4.90 -4.32
C ALA A 60 6.30 -5.53 -5.56
N VAL A 61 5.95 -5.01 -6.73
CA VAL A 61 6.60 -5.39 -7.99
C VAL A 61 7.93 -4.64 -8.07
N ARG A 62 9.04 -5.37 -8.21
CA ARG A 62 10.40 -4.78 -8.23
C ARG A 62 11.02 -4.70 -9.63
N GLY A 63 10.41 -5.34 -10.62
CA GLY A 63 10.95 -5.46 -11.97
C GLY A 63 10.47 -6.73 -12.65
N VAL A 64 11.21 -7.13 -13.68
CA VAL A 64 10.99 -8.38 -14.42
C VAL A 64 12.04 -9.40 -13.98
N LEU A 65 11.62 -10.65 -13.81
CA LEU A 65 12.51 -11.75 -13.49
C LEU A 65 13.48 -12.00 -14.63
N GLN A 66 14.76 -12.14 -14.30
CA GLN A 66 15.78 -12.64 -15.22
C GLN A 66 15.72 -14.17 -15.31
N SER A 67 16.27 -14.76 -16.38
CA SER A 67 16.17 -16.19 -16.67
C SER A 67 16.66 -17.10 -15.53
N ASP A 68 17.68 -16.65 -14.80
CA ASP A 68 18.25 -17.32 -13.62
C ASP A 68 17.38 -17.17 -12.36
N GLU A 69 16.55 -16.13 -12.28
CA GLU A 69 15.66 -15.88 -11.15
C GLU A 69 14.34 -16.68 -11.22
N ILE A 70 13.98 -17.20 -12.39
CA ILE A 70 12.71 -17.92 -12.64
C ILE A 70 12.58 -19.16 -11.74
N GLU A 71 13.64 -19.97 -11.62
CA GLU A 71 13.59 -21.16 -10.76
C GLU A 71 13.44 -20.78 -9.28
N ALA A 72 14.13 -19.73 -8.85
CA ALA A 72 14.03 -19.24 -7.49
C ALA A 72 12.64 -18.67 -7.18
N SER A 73 11.97 -18.05 -8.16
CA SER A 73 10.64 -17.45 -7.99
C SER A 73 9.50 -18.47 -7.90
N LYS A 74 9.70 -19.71 -8.33
CA LYS A 74 8.70 -20.80 -8.15
C LYS A 74 8.42 -21.07 -6.68
N ARG A 75 9.34 -20.71 -5.78
CA ARG A 75 9.14 -20.76 -4.34
C ARG A 75 8.69 -19.39 -3.85
N VAL A 76 7.44 -19.28 -3.43
CA VAL A 76 6.91 -18.06 -2.80
C VAL A 76 7.67 -17.81 -1.49
N ARG A 77 8.33 -16.66 -1.41
CA ARG A 77 9.01 -16.19 -0.19
C ARG A 77 8.35 -14.90 0.27
N SER A 78 8.28 -14.72 1.59
CA SER A 78 7.84 -13.47 2.20
C SER A 78 8.84 -13.04 3.26
N ILE A 79 9.02 -11.73 3.37
CA ILE A 79 9.81 -11.13 4.44
C ILE A 79 8.86 -10.85 5.60
N LYS A 80 9.18 -11.38 6.79
CA LYS A 80 8.42 -11.07 8.01
C LYS A 80 8.99 -9.83 8.68
N VAL A 81 8.10 -8.95 9.12
CA VAL A 81 8.44 -7.75 9.88
C VAL A 81 7.62 -7.78 11.18
N PRO A 82 8.24 -7.62 12.37
CA PRO A 82 9.68 -7.47 12.59
C PRO A 82 10.46 -8.72 12.17
N LEU A 83 11.74 -8.55 11.84
CA LEU A 83 12.60 -9.68 11.49
C LEU A 83 12.66 -10.65 12.68
N PRO A 84 12.62 -11.97 12.43
CA PRO A 84 12.80 -12.95 13.50
C PRO A 84 14.13 -12.66 14.21
N SER A 85 14.11 -12.60 15.55
CA SER A 85 15.34 -12.52 16.35
C SER A 85 16.26 -13.66 15.92
N ALA A 86 17.53 -13.35 15.60
CA ALA A 86 18.53 -14.39 15.42
C ALA A 86 18.59 -15.21 16.72
N ARG A 87 18.30 -16.51 16.61
CA ARG A 87 18.47 -17.46 17.71
C ARG A 87 19.93 -17.86 17.80
#